data_AF-A0A010ST28-F1
#
_entry.id   AF-A0A010ST28-F1
#
_cell.length_a   1.000
_cell.length_b   1.000
_cell.length_c   1.000
_cell.angle_alpha   90.00
_cell.angle_beta   90.00
_cell.angle_gamma   90.00
#
_symmetry.space_group_name_H-M   'P 1'
#
loop_
_entity.id
_entity.type
_entity.pdbx_description
1 polymer ?
#
loop_
_entity_poly.entity_id
_entity_poly.type
_entity_poly.pdbx_seq_one_letter_code
_entity_poly.pdbx_strand_id
1 'polypeptide(L)'
;MYYWVRVVVIAIASKQPTQPLSDHWDRPCKQASGSNACILISTQGQVALEVAPNAPSAFFEAWKRGTDIAGFEWFGDGTREGLRHASSKWDLLPNMLLLNDALRALSHSQRVLLLAMVSFYNAHEGAAMLKRVGVEGLADLGRLDLERRKVIASLVLNYHGW
;
A
#
# COMPACT_ATOMS: atom_id res chain seq x y z
N MET A 1 8.51 -18.18 -2.12
CA MET A 1 8.19 -17.25 -3.23
C MET A 1 7.60 -15.95 -2.67
N TYR A 2 8.36 -15.21 -1.84
CA TYR A 2 7.90 -14.07 -1.02
C TYR A 2 8.93 -12.93 -1.02
N TYR A 3 9.40 -12.46 -2.18
CA TYR A 3 10.46 -11.44 -2.24
C TYR A 3 10.20 -10.24 -3.15
N TRP A 4 9.08 -10.19 -3.88
CA TRP A 4 8.86 -9.12 -4.87
C TRP A 4 8.04 -7.92 -4.38
N VAL A 5 7.26 -8.06 -3.30
CA VAL A 5 6.40 -6.96 -2.82
C VAL A 5 7.16 -5.89 -2.04
N ARG A 6 8.39 -6.19 -1.56
CA ARG A 6 9.24 -5.21 -0.87
C ARG A 6 9.93 -4.20 -1.80
N VAL A 7 10.10 -4.51 -3.08
CA VAL A 7 10.90 -3.67 -3.98
C VAL A 7 10.09 -2.48 -4.53
N VAL A 8 8.76 -2.63 -4.69
CA VAL A 8 7.93 -1.61 -5.34
C VAL A 8 7.61 -0.43 -4.40
N VAL A 9 7.49 -0.65 -3.09
CA VAL A 9 7.19 0.43 -2.13
C VAL A 9 8.39 1.37 -1.93
N ILE A 10 9.62 0.87 -2.07
CA ILE A 10 10.83 1.70 -1.97
C ILE A 10 10.99 2.63 -3.18
N ALA A 11 10.46 2.26 -4.34
CA ALA A 11 10.67 3.01 -5.59
C ALA A 11 9.84 4.30 -5.71
N ILE A 12 8.87 4.55 -4.83
CA ILE A 12 8.00 5.76 -4.92
C ILE A 12 8.59 6.94 -4.12
N ALA A 13 9.63 6.72 -3.31
CA ALA A 13 10.27 7.77 -2.49
C ALA A 13 11.61 8.31 -3.02
N SER A 14 12.05 7.94 -4.23
CA SER A 14 13.36 8.36 -4.77
C SER A 14 13.28 9.36 -5.93
N LYS A 15 12.33 10.31 -5.91
CA LYS A 15 12.37 11.46 -6.82
C LYS A 15 13.04 12.67 -6.14
N GLN A 16 14.36 12.65 -6.09
CA GLN A 16 15.15 13.87 -5.93
C GLN A 16 15.39 14.53 -7.30
N PRO A 17 15.50 15.87 -7.35
CA PRO A 17 15.52 16.62 -8.60
C PRO A 17 16.84 16.41 -9.37
N THR A 18 16.71 16.23 -10.67
CA THR A 18 17.81 16.16 -11.64
C THR A 18 18.57 17.48 -11.72
N GLN A 19 19.88 17.45 -11.46
CA GLN A 19 20.86 18.44 -11.92
C GLN A 19 21.96 17.75 -12.75
N PRO A 20 22.60 18.46 -13.71
CA PRO A 20 22.97 17.89 -15.00
C PRO A 20 24.31 17.15 -15.00
N LEU A 21 24.41 16.18 -15.91
CA LEU A 21 25.63 15.46 -16.25
C LEU A 21 26.64 16.44 -16.90
N SER A 22 27.76 16.69 -16.25
CA SER A 22 28.94 17.30 -16.89
C SER A 22 30.00 16.23 -17.13
N ASP A 23 30.30 15.99 -18.39
CA ASP A 23 31.36 15.11 -18.88
C ASP A 23 32.73 15.63 -18.47
N HIS A 24 33.53 14.85 -17.74
CA HIS A 24 34.98 15.03 -17.70
C HIS A 24 35.72 13.76 -17.29
N TRP A 25 36.31 13.08 -18.28
CA TRP A 25 37.42 12.15 -18.08
C TRP A 25 38.72 12.88 -18.44
N ASP A 26 39.65 13.10 -17.49
CA ASP A 26 41.11 12.88 -17.68
C ASP A 26 42.03 13.39 -16.51
N ARG A 27 42.78 12.43 -15.91
CA ARG A 27 44.13 12.51 -15.28
C ARG A 27 44.32 13.27 -13.93
N PRO A 28 45.50 13.14 -13.27
CA PRO A 28 45.97 11.98 -12.51
C PRO A 28 46.29 12.35 -11.03
N CYS A 29 46.52 11.33 -10.20
CA CYS A 29 46.93 11.45 -8.80
C CYS A 29 47.98 12.55 -8.54
N LYS A 30 47.66 13.50 -7.65
CA LYS A 30 48.64 14.25 -6.87
C LYS A 30 48.31 14.14 -5.39
N GLN A 31 49.24 13.53 -4.68
CA GLN A 31 49.31 13.45 -3.23
C GLN A 31 49.74 14.82 -2.69
N ALA A 32 48.93 15.43 -1.83
CA ALA A 32 49.31 16.53 -0.94
C ALA A 32 48.53 16.28 0.36
N SER A 33 49.17 15.67 1.36
CA SER A 33 49.87 16.35 2.45
C SER A 33 48.90 17.12 3.35
N GLY A 34 48.74 16.62 4.56
CA GLY A 34 48.27 17.39 5.72
C GLY A 34 46.76 17.39 5.90
N SER A 35 46.25 16.44 6.68
CA SER A 35 45.66 16.74 7.99
C SER A 35 45.04 15.48 8.58
N ASN A 36 45.45 15.13 9.81
CA ASN A 36 44.92 14.01 10.57
C ASN A 36 43.47 14.28 11.00
N ALA A 37 42.54 14.05 10.09
CA ALA A 37 41.12 13.99 10.40
C ALA A 37 40.56 12.69 9.81
N CYS A 38 40.94 11.55 10.40
CA CYS A 38 40.07 10.39 10.41
C CYS A 38 38.81 10.78 11.19
N ILE A 39 37.88 11.47 10.54
CA ILE A 39 36.51 11.56 11.04
C ILE A 39 35.90 10.21 10.73
N LEU A 40 35.80 9.43 11.80
CA LEU A 40 35.17 8.12 11.86
C LEU A 40 33.82 8.19 11.12
N ILE A 41 33.73 7.43 10.02
CA ILE A 41 32.44 7.07 9.45
C ILE A 41 31.76 6.20 10.50
N SER A 42 30.86 6.80 11.27
CA SER A 42 29.92 6.08 12.13
C SER A 42 29.03 5.24 11.22
N THR A 43 29.42 3.99 11.02
CA THR A 43 28.59 2.96 10.39
C THR A 43 27.54 2.52 11.41
N GLN A 44 26.54 3.36 11.67
CA GLN A 44 25.26 2.90 12.18
C GLN A 44 24.23 3.08 11.09
N GLY A 45 24.23 2.11 10.17
CA GLY A 45 23.06 1.80 9.37
C GLY A 45 21.95 1.30 10.28
N GLN A 46 21.30 2.21 11.00
CA GLN A 46 19.96 1.98 11.51
C GLN A 46 19.01 2.51 10.44
N VAL A 47 18.69 1.65 9.47
CA VAL A 47 17.39 1.77 8.81
C VAL A 47 16.39 1.29 9.86
N ALA A 48 16.05 2.17 10.81
CA ALA A 48 14.85 1.97 11.60
C ALA A 48 13.72 1.91 10.56
N LEU A 49 13.14 0.72 10.39
CA LEU A 49 11.85 0.62 9.73
C LEU A 49 10.97 1.59 10.51
N GLU A 50 10.65 2.74 9.93
CA GLU A 50 9.76 3.71 10.56
C GLU A 50 8.38 3.04 10.59
N VAL A 51 8.17 2.21 11.61
CA VAL A 51 6.86 1.63 11.88
C VAL A 51 6.03 2.83 12.28
N ALA A 52 5.12 3.24 11.39
CA ALA A 52 4.20 4.32 11.67
C ALA A 52 3.59 4.05 13.06
N PRO A 53 3.81 4.93 14.06
CA PRO A 53 3.58 4.59 15.48
C PRO A 53 2.12 4.30 15.84
N ASN A 54 1.20 4.38 14.87
CA ASN A 54 -0.23 4.08 15.00
C ASN A 54 -0.76 3.15 13.87
N ALA A 55 0.09 2.30 13.27
CA ALA A 55 -0.29 1.47 12.12
C ALA A 55 -1.58 0.65 12.31
N PRO A 56 -1.88 0.03 13.48
CA PRO A 56 -3.14 -0.68 13.67
C PRO A 56 -4.40 0.19 13.58
N SER A 57 -4.39 1.34 14.27
CA SER A 57 -5.52 2.28 14.25
C SER A 57 -5.65 2.94 12.87
N ALA A 58 -4.54 3.34 12.26
CA ALA A 58 -4.54 3.93 10.92
C ALA A 58 -5.02 2.95 9.84
N PHE A 59 -4.68 1.68 9.96
CA PHE A 59 -5.23 0.63 9.10
C PHE A 59 -6.74 0.48 9.30
N PHE A 60 -7.21 0.43 10.54
CA PHE A 60 -8.64 0.32 10.81
C PHE A 60 -9.43 1.50 10.27
N GLU A 61 -8.96 2.74 10.45
CA GLU A 61 -9.62 3.93 9.88
C GLU A 61 -9.64 3.89 8.35
N ALA A 62 -8.54 3.46 7.72
CA ALA A 62 -8.49 3.26 6.27
C ALA A 62 -9.44 2.15 5.82
N TRP A 63 -9.55 1.06 6.58
CA TRP A 63 -10.45 -0.06 6.32
C TRP A 63 -11.91 0.40 6.41
N LYS A 64 -12.28 1.08 7.49
CA LYS A 64 -13.62 1.63 7.74
C LYS A 64 -14.05 2.60 6.63
N ARG A 65 -13.16 3.51 6.24
CA ARG A 65 -13.40 4.41 5.09
C ARG A 65 -13.52 3.64 3.77
N GLY A 66 -12.68 2.63 3.57
CA GLY A 66 -12.74 1.76 2.40
C GLY A 66 -14.08 1.04 2.30
N THR A 67 -14.60 0.51 3.41
CA THR A 67 -15.90 -0.14 3.52
C THR A 67 -17.04 0.80 3.12
N ASP A 68 -17.03 2.06 3.59
CA ASP A 68 -18.04 3.05 3.20
C ASP A 68 -18.04 3.32 1.68
N ILE A 69 -16.85 3.44 1.07
CA ILE A 69 -16.70 3.74 -0.37
C ILE A 69 -16.95 2.51 -1.25
N ALA A 70 -16.60 1.31 -0.77
CA ALA A 70 -16.79 0.05 -1.49
C ALA A 70 -18.25 -0.43 -1.43
N GLY A 71 -18.98 -0.04 -0.39
CA GLY A 71 -20.35 -0.50 -0.08
C GLY A 71 -20.32 -1.29 1.22
N PHE A 72 -20.95 -0.75 2.26
CA PHE A 72 -20.98 -1.37 3.59
C PHE A 72 -21.74 -2.69 3.61
N GLU A 73 -22.65 -2.90 2.65
CA GLU A 73 -23.44 -4.13 2.51
C GLU A 73 -22.58 -5.39 2.27
N TRP A 74 -21.32 -5.21 1.85
CA TRP A 74 -20.39 -6.30 1.57
C TRP A 74 -19.50 -6.68 2.76
N PHE A 75 -19.68 -6.03 3.92
CA PHE A 75 -18.84 -6.21 5.09
C PHE A 75 -19.66 -6.37 6.36
N GLY A 76 -19.13 -7.11 7.34
CA GLY A 76 -19.75 -7.28 8.66
C GLY A 76 -21.18 -7.77 8.55
N ASP A 77 -22.08 -7.13 9.29
CA ASP A 77 -23.52 -7.41 9.25
C ASP A 77 -24.26 -6.83 8.03
N GLY A 78 -23.55 -6.11 7.15
CA GLY A 78 -24.11 -5.49 5.95
C GLY A 78 -24.96 -4.24 6.21
N THR A 79 -24.92 -3.66 7.42
CA THR A 79 -25.73 -2.50 7.79
C THR A 79 -24.91 -1.22 7.95
N ARG A 80 -25.56 -0.07 7.73
CA ARG A 80 -24.93 1.24 7.94
C ARG A 80 -24.64 1.49 9.42
N GLU A 81 -25.48 0.96 10.30
CA GLU A 81 -25.31 0.97 11.76
C GLU A 81 -24.08 0.16 12.18
N GLY A 82 -23.89 -1.03 11.61
CA GLY A 82 -22.72 -1.87 11.83
C GLY A 82 -21.44 -1.16 11.43
N LEU A 83 -21.43 -0.53 10.25
CA LEU A 83 -20.32 0.34 9.84
C LEU A 83 -20.06 1.47 10.84
N ARG A 84 -21.10 2.19 11.26
CA ARG A 84 -20.95 3.34 12.17
C ARG A 84 -20.33 2.93 13.51
N HIS A 85 -20.82 1.86 14.11
CA HIS A 85 -20.39 1.40 15.44
C HIS A 85 -19.20 0.44 15.44
N ALA A 86 -18.72 0.03 14.26
CA ALA A 86 -17.51 -0.77 14.15
C ALA A 86 -16.37 -0.13 14.94
N SER A 87 -15.75 -0.94 15.79
CA SER A 87 -14.68 -0.61 16.72
C SER A 87 -13.35 -1.25 16.34
N SER A 88 -13.40 -2.27 15.47
CA SER A 88 -12.23 -2.98 14.97
C SER A 88 -12.43 -3.48 13.54
N LYS A 89 -11.34 -3.84 12.86
CA LYS A 89 -11.39 -4.45 11.51
C LYS A 89 -12.16 -5.78 11.47
N TRP A 90 -12.29 -6.46 12.61
CA TRP A 90 -13.05 -7.71 12.75
C TRP A 90 -14.56 -7.50 12.67
N ASP A 91 -15.04 -6.30 13.00
CA ASP A 91 -16.46 -5.94 12.87
C ASP A 91 -16.86 -5.75 11.40
N LEU A 92 -15.87 -5.56 10.52
CA LEU A 92 -16.01 -5.25 9.10
C LEU A 92 -15.32 -6.30 8.22
N LEU A 93 -15.50 -7.58 8.56
CA LEU A 93 -15.01 -8.69 7.74
C LEU A 93 -15.71 -8.72 6.37
N PRO A 94 -15.02 -8.96 5.25
CA PRO A 94 -15.67 -9.11 3.96
C PRO A 94 -16.60 -10.34 3.92
N ASN A 95 -17.82 -10.15 3.43
CA ASN A 95 -18.81 -11.22 3.28
C ASN A 95 -18.53 -12.06 2.02
N MET A 96 -17.54 -12.96 2.12
CA MET A 96 -17.02 -13.75 0.98
C MET A 96 -18.10 -14.53 0.20
N LEU A 97 -19.17 -14.98 0.87
CA LEU A 97 -20.28 -15.67 0.23
C LEU A 97 -21.09 -14.77 -0.71
N LEU A 98 -21.25 -13.49 -0.37
CA LEU A 98 -22.04 -12.53 -1.14
C LEU A 98 -21.24 -11.86 -2.25
N LEU A 99 -19.90 -11.90 -2.19
CA LEU A 99 -19.03 -11.19 -3.12
C LEU A 99 -19.23 -11.61 -4.59
N ASN A 100 -19.48 -12.89 -4.88
CA ASN A 100 -19.68 -13.32 -6.27
C ASN A 100 -20.90 -12.64 -6.92
N ASP A 101 -21.98 -12.44 -6.17
CA ASP A 101 -23.17 -11.75 -6.64
C ASP A 101 -22.98 -10.23 -6.64
N ALA A 102 -22.22 -9.71 -5.67
CA ALA A 102 -21.81 -8.30 -5.59
C ALA A 102 -21.13 -7.80 -6.87
N LEU A 103 -20.26 -8.63 -7.44
CA LEU A 103 -19.50 -8.26 -8.64
C LEU A 103 -20.38 -7.95 -9.86
N ARG A 104 -21.63 -8.42 -9.90
CA ARG A 104 -22.55 -8.10 -11.00
C ARG A 104 -23.25 -6.77 -10.81
N ALA A 105 -23.57 -6.39 -9.58
CA ALA A 105 -24.29 -5.16 -9.25
C ALA A 105 -23.39 -3.91 -9.18
N LEU A 106 -22.10 -4.10 -8.91
CA LEU A 106 -21.15 -3.01 -8.68
C LEU A 106 -20.57 -2.43 -9.98
N SER A 107 -20.31 -1.11 -9.96
CA SER A 107 -19.47 -0.47 -10.99
C SER A 107 -18.05 -1.08 -10.99
N HIS A 108 -17.35 -1.00 -12.13
CA HIS A 108 -16.01 -1.58 -12.24
C HIS A 108 -15.04 -1.03 -11.17
N SER A 109 -15.02 0.28 -10.95
CA SER A 109 -14.16 0.92 -9.94
C SER A 109 -14.49 0.49 -8.50
N GLN A 110 -15.77 0.28 -8.18
CA GLN A 110 -16.17 -0.26 -6.88
C GLN A 110 -15.73 -1.72 -6.71
N ARG A 111 -15.89 -2.56 -7.75
CA ARG A 111 -15.41 -3.95 -7.71
C ARG A 111 -13.92 -4.02 -7.46
N VAL A 112 -13.14 -3.23 -8.19
CA VAL A 112 -11.68 -3.23 -8.05
C VAL A 112 -11.27 -2.78 -6.64
N LEU A 113 -11.91 -1.76 -6.07
CA LEU A 113 -11.65 -1.37 -4.67
C LEU A 113 -12.02 -2.49 -3.70
N LEU A 114 -13.23 -3.04 -3.80
CA LEU A 114 -13.72 -4.10 -2.92
C LEU A 114 -12.79 -5.32 -2.96
N LEU A 115 -12.42 -5.76 -4.15
CA LEU A 115 -11.54 -6.91 -4.34
C LEU A 115 -10.10 -6.62 -3.87
N ALA A 116 -9.61 -5.39 -4.05
CA ALA A 116 -8.33 -4.98 -3.47
C ALA A 116 -8.37 -4.99 -1.94
N MET A 117 -9.47 -4.58 -1.31
CA MET A 117 -9.67 -4.70 0.13
C MET A 117 -9.69 -6.18 0.57
N VAL A 118 -10.42 -7.03 -0.15
CA VAL A 118 -10.45 -8.48 0.09
C VAL A 118 -9.04 -9.09 0.04
N SER A 119 -8.14 -8.61 -0.81
CA SER A 119 -6.74 -9.07 -0.84
C SER A 119 -5.96 -8.82 0.46
N PHE A 120 -6.31 -7.82 1.27
CA PHE A 120 -5.69 -7.64 2.59
C PHE A 120 -6.24 -8.62 3.64
N TYR A 121 -7.47 -9.09 3.47
CA TYR A 121 -8.08 -10.13 4.31
C TYR A 121 -7.65 -11.54 3.90
N ASN A 122 -7.77 -11.85 2.61
CA ASN A 122 -7.39 -13.10 1.98
C ASN A 122 -6.70 -12.81 0.65
N ALA A 123 -5.37 -12.79 0.68
CA ALA A 123 -4.54 -12.46 -0.48
C ALA A 123 -4.77 -13.38 -1.67
N HIS A 124 -5.02 -14.67 -1.45
CA HIS A 124 -5.23 -15.64 -2.52
C HIS A 124 -6.54 -15.39 -3.25
N GLU A 125 -7.65 -15.36 -2.51
CA GLU A 125 -8.98 -15.16 -3.08
C GLU A 125 -9.13 -13.79 -3.72
N GLY A 126 -8.69 -12.72 -3.03
CA GLY A 126 -8.75 -11.37 -3.58
C GLY A 126 -7.97 -11.23 -4.89
N ALA A 127 -6.75 -11.81 -4.96
CA ALA A 127 -5.96 -11.78 -6.19
C ALA A 127 -6.61 -12.58 -7.33
N ALA A 128 -7.20 -13.74 -7.03
CA ALA A 128 -7.92 -14.53 -8.02
C ALA A 128 -9.14 -13.76 -8.57
N MET A 129 -9.90 -13.10 -7.69
CA MET A 129 -11.06 -12.29 -8.10
C MET A 129 -10.64 -11.05 -8.90
N LEU A 130 -9.56 -10.36 -8.52
CA LEU A 130 -9.03 -9.22 -9.26
C LEU A 130 -8.67 -9.58 -10.71
N LYS A 131 -8.02 -10.73 -10.93
CA LYS A 131 -7.74 -11.22 -12.28
C LYS A 131 -9.01 -11.45 -13.10
N ARG A 132 -10.07 -11.99 -12.48
CA ARG A 132 -11.37 -12.23 -13.16
C ARG A 132 -12.04 -10.93 -13.62
N VAL A 133 -11.74 -9.80 -13.00
CA VAL A 133 -12.25 -8.48 -13.42
C VAL A 133 -11.27 -7.69 -14.28
N GLY A 134 -10.16 -8.31 -14.73
CA GLY A 134 -9.18 -7.71 -15.65
C GLY A 134 -8.13 -6.83 -14.99
N VAL A 135 -7.87 -7.02 -13.69
CA VAL A 135 -6.74 -6.39 -12.99
C VAL A 135 -5.55 -7.35 -13.02
N GLU A 136 -4.49 -6.96 -13.72
CA GLU A 136 -3.28 -7.76 -13.91
C GLU A 136 -2.20 -7.41 -12.90
N GLY A 137 -2.17 -6.17 -12.41
CA GLY A 137 -1.20 -5.74 -11.41
C GLY A 137 -1.50 -4.42 -10.74
N LEU A 138 -0.58 -3.97 -9.89
CA LEU A 138 -0.70 -2.74 -9.09
C LEU A 138 -0.94 -1.49 -9.95
N ALA A 139 -0.38 -1.44 -11.16
CA ALA A 139 -0.54 -0.31 -12.07
C ALA A 139 -2.01 -0.09 -12.48
N ASP A 140 -2.81 -1.16 -12.56
CA ASP A 140 -4.23 -1.07 -12.92
C ASP A 140 -5.07 -0.39 -11.83
N LEU A 141 -4.62 -0.44 -10.57
CA LEU A 141 -5.25 0.30 -9.47
C LEU A 141 -5.11 1.82 -9.65
N GLY A 142 -4.16 2.28 -10.47
CA GLY A 142 -4.01 3.68 -10.86
C GLY A 142 -5.22 4.25 -11.59
N ARG A 143 -6.05 3.39 -12.21
CA ARG A 143 -7.28 3.78 -12.93
C ARG A 143 -8.44 4.16 -12.00
N LEU A 144 -8.35 3.82 -10.72
CA LEU A 144 -9.29 4.27 -9.71
C LEU A 144 -9.19 5.79 -9.51
N ASP A 145 -10.26 6.42 -9.06
CA ASP A 145 -10.22 7.83 -8.66
C ASP A 145 -9.34 8.04 -7.42
N LEU A 146 -9.03 9.31 -7.15
CA LEU A 146 -8.11 9.70 -6.10
C LEU A 146 -8.52 9.18 -4.71
N GLU A 147 -9.81 9.17 -4.39
CA GLU A 147 -10.29 8.79 -3.06
C GLU A 147 -10.10 7.30 -2.81
N ARG A 148 -10.42 6.47 -3.81
CA ARG A 148 -10.18 5.03 -3.77
C ARG A 148 -8.68 4.68 -3.72
N ARG A 149 -7.85 5.41 -4.47
CA ARG A 149 -6.39 5.24 -4.42
C ARG A 149 -5.80 5.60 -3.06
N LYS A 150 -6.30 6.67 -2.41
CA LYS A 150 -5.88 7.03 -1.05
C LYS A 150 -6.21 5.92 -0.04
N VAL A 151 -7.39 5.30 -0.14
CA VAL A 151 -7.73 4.15 0.72
C VAL A 151 -6.72 3.02 0.54
N ILE A 152 -6.47 2.59 -0.71
CA ILE A 152 -5.54 1.50 -0.98
C ILE A 152 -4.13 1.86 -0.49
N ALA A 153 -3.65 3.08 -0.76
CA ALA A 153 -2.34 3.53 -0.31
C ALA A 153 -2.23 3.52 1.22
N SER A 154 -3.25 4.00 1.93
CA SER A 154 -3.30 3.96 3.39
C SER A 154 -3.34 2.54 3.94
N LEU A 155 -4.06 1.62 3.28
CA LEU A 155 -4.10 0.21 3.66
C LEU A 155 -2.72 -0.45 3.47
N VAL A 156 -2.04 -0.22 2.35
CA VAL A 156 -0.68 -0.73 2.10
C VAL A 156 0.30 -0.18 3.14
N LEU A 157 0.27 1.14 3.39
CA LEU A 157 1.21 1.81 4.29
C LEU A 157 1.07 1.33 5.74
N ASN A 158 -0.15 1.01 6.17
CA ASN A 158 -0.44 0.65 7.56
C ASN A 158 -0.71 -0.85 7.74
N TYR A 159 -0.44 -1.67 6.72
CA TYR A 159 -0.69 -3.10 6.79
C TYR A 159 0.23 -3.76 7.83
N HIS A 160 -0.40 -4.33 8.85
CA HIS A 160 0.26 -4.99 9.98
C HIS A 160 -0.20 -6.44 10.13
N GLY A 161 -0.72 -7.03 9.05
CA GLY A 161 -1.40 -8.32 9.06
C GLY A 161 -2.91 -8.18 9.24
N TRP A 162 -3.64 -9.20 8.78
CA TRP A 162 -5.01 -9.42 9.18
C TRP A 162 -5.06 -10.10 10.53
#